data_AF-A0A950AK80-F1
#
_entry.id   AF-A0A950AK80-F1
#
_cell.length_a   1.000
_cell.length_b   1.000
_cell.length_c   1.000
_cell.angle_alpha   90.00
_cell.angle_beta   90.00
_cell.angle_gamma   90.00
#
_symmetry.space_group_name_H-M   'P 1'
#
loop_
_entity.id
_entity.type
_entity.pdbx_description
1 polymer ?
#
loop_
_entity_poly.entity_id
_entity_poly.type
_entity_poly.pdbx_seq_one_letter_code
_entity_poly.pdbx_strand_id
1 'polypeptide(L)'
;FDWMVRNIQLVPAGSLGAPGLGQAQARPYDVLLRGMATEEGGLWSERGWLFLSLCRQLGIDVGLVTYTPAGRKDPIAWLCAALIDKKLYLFDPRIGLPVPGPDGQGVATLDQALADPVVLDRLDLPGQSPYLTTASALAASPSKIGILIDSGPGYLAPRMHLLEKDLAGKDSTILYRDPVDQRDKFVAALGPHSGGVTLWALPWQVDRLLFSNPQFVQATQQSLMFFDPKLPLVYARIKQLRGEYPEAIQEYMGFSFVEQPTLRDKRTPMSPLAQQAIDVYATYDLALCHLDQDNPKQAEFFFKKILRLLPEYGPGQPFLTMFRWGAQANLARLSEAQGNPSLAIAFYAQRDLTTQRHGNLVRARELAWRDPMAPPPASLPPPPTLPAPAAVTPTPAPIAPEGLAAKGESPEGEPEVRDPTEDFRRPNEKW
;
A
#
# COMPACT_ATOMS: atom_id res chain seq x y z
N PHE A 1 6.74 4.50 10.34
CA PHE A 1 6.02 4.96 9.14
C PHE A 1 6.91 4.88 7.90
N ASP A 2 8.04 5.59 7.85
CA ASP A 2 8.93 5.61 6.67
C ASP A 2 9.38 4.23 6.18
N TRP A 3 9.68 3.30 7.09
CA TRP A 3 10.00 1.92 6.72
C TRP A 3 8.89 1.29 5.84
N MET A 4 7.63 1.42 6.24
CA MET A 4 6.49 0.91 5.47
C MET A 4 6.40 1.58 4.09
N VAL A 5 6.53 2.91 4.03
CA VAL A 5 6.43 3.63 2.75
C VAL A 5 7.57 3.23 1.80
N ARG A 6 8.77 2.94 2.32
CA ARG A 6 9.90 2.45 1.52
C ARG A 6 9.68 1.02 1.01
N ASN A 7 9.16 0.15 1.86
CA ASN A 7 9.02 -1.29 1.60
C ASN A 7 7.79 -1.68 0.80
N ILE A 8 6.73 -0.85 0.84
CA ILE A 8 5.44 -1.15 0.23
C ILE A 8 5.14 -0.12 -0.83
N GLN A 9 5.18 -0.46 -2.11
CA GLN A 9 4.85 0.43 -3.22
C GLN A 9 3.34 0.58 -3.39
N LEU A 10 2.83 1.79 -3.66
CA LEU A 10 1.43 1.92 -4.07
C LEU A 10 1.25 1.51 -5.53
N VAL A 11 0.10 0.91 -5.81
CA VAL A 11 -0.38 0.65 -7.16
C VAL A 11 -1.84 1.11 -7.29
N PRO A 12 -2.31 1.48 -8.50
CA PRO A 12 -3.71 1.83 -8.72
C PRO A 12 -4.63 0.66 -8.39
N ALA A 13 -5.85 0.94 -7.94
CA ALA A 13 -6.82 -0.12 -7.68
C ALA A 13 -7.14 -0.92 -8.95
N GLY A 14 -7.32 -2.23 -8.81
CA GLY A 14 -7.54 -3.15 -9.92
C GLY A 14 -6.26 -3.68 -10.56
N SER A 15 -5.09 -3.09 -10.27
CA SER A 15 -3.81 -3.48 -10.91
C SER A 15 -3.28 -4.84 -10.44
N LEU A 16 -3.71 -5.32 -9.27
CA LEU A 16 -3.26 -6.59 -8.69
C LEU A 16 -4.26 -7.74 -8.89
N GLY A 17 -5.42 -7.46 -9.51
CA GLY A 17 -6.42 -8.47 -9.84
C GLY A 17 -6.03 -9.32 -11.05
N ALA A 18 -6.53 -10.55 -11.12
CA ALA A 18 -6.45 -11.34 -12.34
C ALA A 18 -7.46 -10.80 -13.39
N PRO A 19 -7.21 -10.93 -14.69
CA PRO A 19 -8.25 -10.71 -15.70
C PRO A 19 -9.50 -11.53 -15.38
N GLY A 20 -10.66 -10.87 -15.35
CA GLY A 20 -11.95 -11.50 -15.02
C GLY A 20 -12.22 -11.71 -13.53
N LEU A 21 -11.30 -11.33 -12.64
CA LEU A 21 -11.51 -11.32 -11.19
C LEU A 21 -11.40 -9.89 -10.66
N GLY A 22 -12.25 -9.53 -9.70
CA GLY A 22 -12.06 -8.30 -8.92
C GLY A 22 -10.77 -8.38 -8.11
N GLN A 23 -10.14 -7.25 -7.84
CA GLN A 23 -9.00 -7.21 -6.92
C GLN A 23 -9.48 -7.42 -5.48
N ALA A 24 -8.91 -8.41 -4.79
CA ALA A 24 -9.14 -8.62 -3.36
C ALA A 24 -8.31 -7.63 -2.52
N GLN A 25 -8.93 -7.09 -1.47
CA GLN A 25 -8.21 -6.40 -0.40
C GLN A 25 -7.35 -7.41 0.36
N ALA A 26 -6.08 -7.10 0.60
CA ALA A 26 -5.12 -8.04 1.14
C ALA A 26 -4.89 -7.94 2.67
N ARG A 27 -4.54 -9.10 3.25
CA ARG A 27 -3.94 -9.31 4.58
C ARG A 27 -2.79 -8.31 4.85
N PRO A 28 -2.54 -7.69 6.04
CA PRO A 28 -1.25 -7.03 6.28
C PRO A 28 -0.03 -7.93 5.98
N TYR A 29 -0.13 -9.23 6.26
CA TYR A 29 0.89 -10.21 5.90
C TYR A 29 1.09 -10.33 4.37
N ASP A 30 -0.01 -10.39 3.62
CA ASP A 30 0.00 -10.52 2.16
C ASP A 30 0.62 -9.27 1.51
N VAL A 31 0.30 -8.08 2.05
CA VAL A 31 0.89 -6.79 1.65
C VAL A 31 2.41 -6.77 1.92
N LEU A 32 2.84 -7.23 3.10
CA LEU A 32 4.27 -7.32 3.45
C LEU A 32 5.05 -8.22 2.50
N LEU A 33 4.49 -9.40 2.19
CA LEU A 33 5.10 -10.33 1.25
C LEU A 33 5.25 -9.70 -0.12
N ARG A 34 4.15 -9.24 -0.74
CA ARG A 34 4.18 -8.74 -2.12
C ARG A 34 4.80 -7.35 -2.27
N GLY A 35 5.05 -6.62 -1.17
CA GLY A 35 5.67 -5.30 -1.22
C GLY A 35 4.84 -4.25 -1.99
N MET A 36 3.53 -4.48 -2.15
CA MET A 36 2.63 -3.60 -2.90
C MET A 36 1.28 -3.46 -2.19
N ALA A 37 0.71 -2.26 -2.28
CA ALA A 37 -0.56 -1.91 -1.68
C ALA A 37 -1.43 -1.03 -2.58
N THR A 38 -2.75 -1.08 -2.40
CA THR A 38 -3.71 -0.17 -3.01
C THR A 38 -4.35 0.75 -1.97
N GLU A 39 -4.49 2.02 -2.33
CA GLU A 39 -4.94 3.12 -1.47
C GLU A 39 -5.81 4.11 -2.28
N GLU A 40 -6.96 3.63 -2.75
CA GLU A 40 -7.87 4.38 -3.62
C GLU A 40 -9.35 4.22 -3.19
N GLY A 41 -10.22 5.12 -3.65
CA GLY A 41 -11.68 4.95 -3.60
C GLY A 41 -12.33 4.88 -2.21
N GLY A 42 -11.59 5.08 -1.12
CA GLY A 42 -12.08 4.95 0.26
C GLY A 42 -12.42 3.51 0.69
N LEU A 43 -12.28 2.54 -0.21
CA LEU A 43 -12.47 1.11 0.04
C LEU A 43 -11.14 0.39 0.26
N TRP A 44 -10.06 0.86 -0.37
CA TRP A 44 -8.73 0.28 -0.25
C TRP A 44 -7.89 1.08 0.75
N SER A 45 -7.42 0.40 1.80
CA SER A 45 -6.55 0.98 2.84
C SER A 45 -5.49 -0.02 3.31
N GLU A 46 -4.79 -0.64 2.37
CA GLU A 46 -3.82 -1.71 2.64
C GLU A 46 -2.58 -1.25 3.40
N ARG A 47 -1.96 -0.13 3.01
CA ARG A 47 -0.88 0.49 3.80
C ARG A 47 -1.42 1.02 5.12
N GLY A 48 -2.62 1.59 5.15
CA GLY A 48 -3.25 2.03 6.40
C GLY A 48 -3.38 0.89 7.41
N TRP A 49 -3.97 -0.23 6.99
CA TRP A 49 -4.12 -1.40 7.85
C TRP A 49 -2.78 -2.02 8.25
N LEU A 50 -1.81 -2.08 7.32
CA LEU A 50 -0.46 -2.50 7.65
C LEU A 50 0.20 -1.58 8.68
N PHE A 51 0.04 -0.26 8.56
CA PHE A 51 0.59 0.69 9.51
C PHE A 51 0.05 0.48 10.92
N LEU A 52 -1.28 0.32 11.05
CA LEU A 52 -1.94 -0.04 12.32
C LEU A 52 -1.35 -1.33 12.90
N SER A 53 -1.20 -2.36 12.05
CA SER A 53 -0.68 -3.68 12.46
C SER A 53 0.77 -3.64 12.93
N LEU A 54 1.64 -2.87 12.27
CA LEU A 54 3.04 -2.71 12.64
C LEU A 54 3.19 -1.89 13.93
N CYS A 55 2.48 -0.77 14.05
CA CYS A 55 2.51 0.05 15.26
C CYS A 55 2.00 -0.70 16.49
N ARG A 56 1.01 -1.59 16.33
CA ARG A 56 0.57 -2.48 17.40
C ARG A 56 1.72 -3.32 17.96
N GLN A 57 2.59 -3.88 17.10
CA GLN A 57 3.76 -4.64 17.57
C GLN A 57 4.79 -3.76 18.28
N LEU A 58 4.78 -2.45 18.04
CA LEU A 58 5.60 -1.47 18.77
C LEU A 58 4.94 -0.96 20.06
N GLY A 59 3.78 -1.48 20.43
CA GLY A 59 3.06 -1.00 21.60
C GLY A 59 2.25 0.27 21.38
N ILE A 60 2.14 0.76 20.14
CA ILE A 60 1.52 2.05 19.81
C ILE A 60 0.10 1.82 19.29
N ASP A 61 -0.87 2.44 19.94
CA ASP A 61 -2.26 2.43 19.49
C ASP A 61 -2.43 3.39 18.31
N VAL A 62 -2.97 2.89 17.19
CA VAL A 62 -3.23 3.68 15.97
C VAL A 62 -4.67 3.45 15.54
N GLY A 63 -5.34 4.51 15.14
CA GLY A 63 -6.70 4.44 14.61
C GLY A 63 -6.83 5.20 13.29
N LEU A 64 -7.80 4.80 12.47
CA LEU A 64 -8.14 5.50 11.22
C LEU A 64 -9.13 6.62 11.54
N VAL A 65 -8.72 7.87 11.32
CA VAL A 65 -9.53 9.06 11.58
C VAL A 65 -10.67 9.12 10.59
N THR A 66 -11.87 9.41 11.08
CA THR A 66 -13.06 9.65 10.26
C THR A 66 -13.70 10.98 10.59
N TYR A 67 -14.37 11.56 9.59
CA TYR A 67 -15.21 12.74 9.74
C TYR A 67 -16.25 12.75 8.63
N THR A 68 -17.37 13.44 8.82
CA THR A 68 -18.37 13.68 7.78
C THR A 68 -18.15 15.06 7.15
N PRO A 69 -17.76 15.16 5.86
CA PRO A 69 -17.70 16.43 5.16
C PRO A 69 -19.09 17.07 4.99
N ALA A 70 -19.15 18.38 4.84
CA ALA A 70 -20.40 19.08 4.53
C ALA A 70 -21.06 18.50 3.27
N GLY A 71 -22.37 18.26 3.31
CA GLY A 71 -23.13 17.69 2.19
C GLY A 71 -23.02 16.18 2.01
N ARG A 72 -22.23 15.48 2.84
CA ARG A 72 -22.20 14.00 2.89
C ARG A 72 -23.06 13.51 4.05
N LYS A 73 -23.72 12.36 3.85
CA LYS A 73 -24.45 11.67 4.92
C LYS A 73 -23.50 10.80 5.74
N ASP A 74 -22.65 10.04 5.07
CA ASP A 74 -21.78 9.07 5.70
C ASP A 74 -20.39 9.66 6.02
N PRO A 75 -19.79 9.29 7.17
CA PRO A 75 -18.40 9.60 7.48
C PRO A 75 -17.46 9.01 6.43
N ILE A 76 -16.35 9.71 6.17
CA ILE A 76 -15.27 9.22 5.33
C ILE A 76 -14.06 8.86 6.19
N ALA A 77 -13.32 7.83 5.78
CA ALA A 77 -11.99 7.59 6.32
C ALA A 77 -10.99 8.59 5.71
N TRP A 78 -10.14 9.13 6.58
CA TRP A 78 -9.15 10.14 6.20
C TRP A 78 -7.72 9.59 6.23
N LEU A 79 -7.13 9.42 7.42
CA LEU A 79 -5.73 9.02 7.60
C LEU A 79 -5.51 8.33 8.95
N CYS A 80 -4.30 7.83 9.20
CA CYS A 80 -3.97 7.14 10.45
C CYS A 80 -3.48 8.11 11.52
N ALA A 81 -4.04 8.03 12.73
CA ALA A 81 -3.59 8.77 13.90
C ALA A 81 -2.94 7.83 14.92
N ALA A 82 -1.66 8.03 15.22
CA ALA A 82 -0.95 7.32 16.26
C ALA A 82 -1.08 8.05 17.60
N LEU A 83 -1.54 7.33 18.63
CA LEU A 83 -1.68 7.84 19.98
C LEU A 83 -0.35 7.72 20.73
N ILE A 84 0.32 8.84 20.93
CA ILE A 84 1.60 8.94 21.62
C ILE A 84 1.51 10.09 22.62
N ASP A 85 1.87 9.84 23.89
CA ASP A 85 1.81 10.84 24.97
C ASP A 85 0.46 11.59 25.04
N LYS A 86 -0.64 10.84 24.87
CA LYS A 86 -2.04 11.34 24.85
C LYS A 86 -2.37 12.27 23.68
N LYS A 87 -1.50 12.37 22.68
CA LYS A 87 -1.70 13.17 21.46
C LYS A 87 -1.84 12.26 20.24
N LEU A 88 -2.63 12.71 19.27
CA LEU A 88 -2.92 11.97 18.03
C LEU A 88 -2.06 12.49 16.89
N TYR A 89 -0.92 11.85 16.61
CA TYR A 89 0.00 12.22 15.54
C TYR A 89 -0.47 11.68 14.19
N LEU A 90 -0.49 12.53 13.17
CA LEU A 90 -1.14 12.24 11.89
C LEU A 90 -0.18 11.71 10.82
N PHE A 91 -0.55 10.58 10.21
CA PHE A 91 0.18 9.93 9.14
C PHE A 91 -0.78 9.60 8.00
N ASP A 92 -0.46 10.00 6.77
CA ASP A 92 -1.25 9.68 5.59
C ASP A 92 -0.52 8.62 4.72
N PRO A 93 -0.87 7.33 4.84
CA PRO A 93 -0.24 6.24 4.10
C PRO A 93 -0.44 6.34 2.58
N ARG A 94 -1.47 7.06 2.12
CA ARG A 94 -1.87 7.19 0.72
C ARG A 94 -0.89 8.09 -0.03
N ILE A 95 -0.51 9.21 0.58
CA ILE A 95 0.54 10.09 0.02
C ILE A 95 1.93 9.73 0.55
N GLY A 96 2.02 8.81 1.51
CA GLY A 96 3.28 8.33 2.08
C GLY A 96 4.04 9.38 2.89
N LEU A 97 3.32 10.31 3.53
CA LEU A 97 3.89 11.35 4.39
C LEU A 97 3.28 11.34 5.79
N PRO A 98 4.07 11.57 6.85
CA PRO A 98 3.53 12.17 8.06
C PRO A 98 2.99 13.57 7.71
N VAL A 99 1.87 13.97 8.31
CA VAL A 99 1.41 15.36 8.16
C VAL A 99 2.45 16.26 8.83
N PRO A 100 3.08 17.22 8.12
CA PRO A 100 4.07 18.09 8.73
C PRO A 100 3.46 18.92 9.86
N GLY A 101 4.15 19.02 11.00
CA GLY A 101 3.73 19.90 12.09
C GLY A 101 3.78 21.39 11.72
N PRO A 102 3.37 22.28 12.64
CA PRO A 102 3.55 23.71 12.50
C PRO A 102 4.98 24.05 12.08
N ASP A 103 5.13 25.07 11.22
CA ASP A 103 6.41 25.45 10.62
C ASP A 103 7.12 24.36 9.80
N GLY A 104 6.46 23.22 9.55
CA GLY A 104 7.00 22.09 8.78
C GLY A 104 7.92 21.21 9.61
N GLN A 105 7.86 21.35 10.95
CA GLN A 105 8.72 20.62 11.89
C GLN A 105 7.95 19.47 12.53
N GLY A 106 8.59 18.30 12.57
CA GLY A 106 8.00 17.10 13.17
C GLY A 106 6.70 16.65 12.52
N VAL A 107 5.91 15.88 13.26
CA VAL A 107 4.62 15.35 12.83
C VAL A 107 3.51 16.13 13.53
N ALA A 108 2.53 16.61 12.76
CA ALA A 108 1.37 17.31 13.29
C ALA A 108 0.51 16.40 14.17
N THR A 109 -0.08 16.98 15.20
CA THR A 109 -1.17 16.36 15.94
C THR A 109 -2.53 16.73 15.35
N LEU A 110 -3.57 15.95 15.66
CA LEU A 110 -4.95 16.27 15.29
C LEU A 110 -5.36 17.67 15.78
N ASP A 111 -5.02 18.02 17.03
CA ASP A 111 -5.33 19.34 17.58
C ASP A 111 -4.68 20.47 16.78
N GLN A 112 -3.43 20.27 16.34
CA GLN A 112 -2.74 21.25 15.48
C GLN A 112 -3.45 21.39 14.12
N ALA A 113 -3.85 20.27 13.51
CA ALA A 113 -4.59 20.29 12.24
C ALA A 113 -6.00 20.89 12.35
N LEU A 114 -6.64 20.82 13.52
CA LEU A 114 -7.93 21.46 13.80
C LEU A 114 -7.79 22.95 14.08
N ALA A 115 -6.72 23.37 14.76
CA ALA A 115 -6.53 24.74 15.21
C ALA A 115 -5.89 25.65 14.15
N ASP A 116 -5.01 25.11 13.31
CA ASP A 116 -4.23 25.87 12.34
C ASP A 116 -4.45 25.33 10.91
N PRO A 117 -5.20 26.06 10.06
CA PRO A 117 -5.40 25.69 8.65
C PRO A 117 -4.10 25.48 7.88
N VAL A 118 -3.03 26.21 8.23
CA VAL A 118 -1.73 26.14 7.54
C VAL A 118 -1.14 24.72 7.60
N VAL A 119 -1.43 23.95 8.64
CA VAL A 119 -0.96 22.56 8.78
C VAL A 119 -1.41 21.70 7.60
N LEU A 120 -2.68 21.81 7.20
CA LEU A 120 -3.24 21.03 6.08
C LEU A 120 -3.07 21.74 4.74
N ASP A 121 -3.16 23.07 4.70
CA ASP A 121 -2.95 23.87 3.47
C ASP A 121 -1.53 23.68 2.91
N ARG A 122 -0.53 23.38 3.76
CA ARG A 122 0.81 23.03 3.31
C ARG A 122 0.85 21.73 2.51
N LEU A 123 -0.16 20.87 2.57
CA LEU A 123 -0.24 19.71 1.69
C LEU A 123 -0.77 20.09 0.30
N ASP A 124 -1.31 21.30 0.08
CA ASP A 124 -1.76 21.72 -1.24
C ASP A 124 -0.61 22.03 -2.19
N LEU A 125 -0.79 21.64 -3.45
CA LEU A 125 0.20 21.82 -4.51
C LEU A 125 -0.38 22.70 -5.62
N PRO A 126 0.29 23.82 -5.97
CA PRO A 126 -0.14 24.66 -7.09
C PRO A 126 -0.26 23.86 -8.39
N GLY A 127 -1.38 24.04 -9.11
CA GLY A 127 -1.63 23.36 -10.38
C GLY A 127 -1.92 21.85 -10.27
N GLN A 128 -2.08 21.32 -9.06
CA GLN A 128 -2.62 19.97 -8.80
C GLN A 128 -4.01 20.08 -8.17
N SER A 129 -4.72 18.95 -8.09
CA SER A 129 -5.92 18.86 -7.25
C SER A 129 -5.55 19.12 -5.78
N PRO A 130 -6.37 19.88 -5.04
CA PRO A 130 -6.10 20.17 -3.64
C PRO A 130 -6.13 18.88 -2.80
N TYR A 131 -5.42 18.92 -1.68
CA TYR A 131 -5.53 17.91 -0.64
C TYR A 131 -6.97 17.93 -0.10
N LEU A 132 -7.64 16.78 -0.19
CA LEU A 132 -9.11 16.70 -0.04
C LEU A 132 -9.64 17.15 1.33
N THR A 133 -8.81 17.10 2.37
CA THR A 133 -9.23 17.39 3.74
C THR A 133 -8.63 18.71 4.21
N THR A 134 -9.51 19.65 4.58
CA THR A 134 -9.15 20.96 5.14
C THR A 134 -9.48 21.05 6.61
N ALA A 135 -8.84 21.97 7.34
CA ALA A 135 -9.15 22.23 8.75
C ALA A 135 -10.62 22.64 8.95
N SER A 136 -11.16 23.45 8.04
CA SER A 136 -12.56 23.86 8.05
C SER A 136 -13.52 22.69 7.87
N ALA A 137 -13.18 21.71 7.02
CA ALA A 137 -14.00 20.52 6.82
C ALA A 137 -14.01 19.60 8.04
N LEU A 138 -12.89 19.50 8.76
CA LEU A 138 -12.80 18.76 10.02
C LEU A 138 -13.62 19.45 11.12
N ALA A 139 -13.46 20.76 11.29
CA ALA A 139 -14.14 21.54 12.32
C ALA A 139 -15.66 21.62 12.10
N ALA A 140 -16.10 21.68 10.84
CA ALA A 140 -17.52 21.74 10.49
C ALA A 140 -18.22 20.37 10.45
N SER A 141 -17.52 19.29 10.83
CA SER A 141 -18.08 17.95 10.71
C SER A 141 -19.24 17.71 11.69
N PRO A 142 -20.45 17.35 11.23
CA PRO A 142 -21.60 17.14 12.09
C PRO A 142 -21.48 15.88 12.97
N SER A 143 -20.70 14.90 12.53
CA SER A 143 -20.41 13.68 13.30
C SER A 143 -19.26 13.85 14.29
N LYS A 144 -18.67 15.05 14.38
CA LYS A 144 -17.37 15.29 15.03
C LYS A 144 -16.29 14.36 14.46
N ILE A 145 -15.20 14.11 15.21
CA ILE A 145 -14.09 13.27 14.76
C ILE A 145 -14.24 11.86 15.32
N GLY A 146 -14.40 10.88 14.42
CA GLY A 146 -14.43 9.47 14.77
C GLY A 146 -13.07 8.79 14.63
N ILE A 147 -12.91 7.65 15.30
CA ILE A 147 -11.73 6.77 15.14
C ILE A 147 -12.21 5.35 14.86
N LEU A 148 -11.68 4.73 13.81
CA LEU A 148 -11.85 3.30 13.57
C LEU A 148 -10.61 2.55 14.07
N ILE A 149 -10.81 1.57 14.95
CA ILE A 149 -9.75 0.68 15.46
C ILE A 149 -9.82 -0.69 14.77
N ASP A 150 -8.69 -1.40 14.71
CA ASP A 150 -8.60 -2.69 14.02
C ASP A 150 -9.58 -3.73 14.60
N SER A 151 -10.34 -4.40 13.74
CA SER A 151 -11.34 -5.42 14.11
C SER A 151 -10.89 -6.85 13.87
N GLY A 152 -9.60 -7.08 13.61
CA GLY A 152 -9.02 -8.39 13.37
C GLY A 152 -9.48 -9.40 14.44
N PRO A 153 -10.20 -10.48 14.06
CA PRO A 153 -10.81 -11.42 15.00
C PRO A 153 -9.81 -12.05 15.97
N GLY A 154 -8.57 -12.30 15.51
CA GLY A 154 -7.49 -12.79 16.37
C GLY A 154 -7.17 -11.81 17.50
N TYR A 155 -7.23 -10.51 17.26
CA TYR A 155 -6.77 -9.48 18.18
C TYR A 155 -7.71 -9.26 19.37
N LEU A 156 -8.99 -9.62 19.18
CA LEU A 156 -10.03 -9.49 20.20
C LEU A 156 -10.29 -10.81 20.94
N ALA A 157 -9.66 -11.91 20.51
CA ALA A 157 -9.93 -13.24 21.05
C ALA A 157 -9.24 -13.45 22.42
N PRO A 158 -9.97 -13.84 23.49
CA PRO A 158 -9.39 -14.09 24.80
C PRO A 158 -8.25 -15.12 24.82
N ARG A 159 -8.30 -16.12 23.92
CA ARG A 159 -7.22 -17.10 23.77
C ARG A 159 -5.88 -16.47 23.36
N MET A 160 -5.91 -15.38 22.59
CA MET A 160 -4.69 -14.67 22.19
C MET A 160 -4.13 -13.85 23.35
N HIS A 161 -4.99 -13.35 24.26
CA HIS A 161 -4.55 -12.71 25.50
C HIS A 161 -3.84 -13.70 26.43
N LEU A 162 -4.34 -14.94 26.52
CA LEU A 162 -3.68 -16.00 27.29
C LEU A 162 -2.33 -16.35 26.67
N LEU A 163 -2.29 -16.60 25.36
CA LEU A 163 -1.04 -16.91 24.65
C LEU A 163 -0.01 -15.79 24.79
N GLU A 164 -0.40 -14.52 24.66
CA GLU A 164 0.50 -13.37 24.80
C GLU A 164 1.23 -13.36 26.15
N LYS A 165 0.56 -13.75 27.25
CA LYS A 165 1.16 -13.80 28.59
C LYS A 165 2.26 -14.86 28.72
N ASP A 166 2.19 -15.89 27.90
CA ASP A 166 3.16 -16.99 27.89
C ASP A 166 4.36 -16.70 26.95
N LEU A 167 4.26 -15.66 26.11
CA LEU A 167 5.34 -15.22 25.23
C LEU A 167 6.30 -14.28 25.97
N ALA A 168 7.59 -14.58 25.94
CA ALA A 168 8.61 -13.78 26.62
C ALA A 168 9.89 -13.60 25.79
N GLY A 169 10.67 -12.57 26.12
CA GLY A 169 11.96 -12.29 25.51
C GLY A 169 11.86 -12.06 24.00
N LYS A 170 12.67 -12.78 23.22
CA LYS A 170 12.71 -12.65 21.75
C LYS A 170 11.43 -13.09 21.04
N ASP A 171 10.56 -13.84 21.72
CA ASP A 171 9.30 -14.34 21.18
C ASP A 171 8.11 -13.45 21.56
N SER A 172 8.36 -12.33 22.29
CA SER A 172 7.30 -11.38 22.67
C SER A 172 6.64 -10.79 21.43
N THR A 173 5.35 -11.04 21.27
CA THR A 173 4.52 -10.53 20.18
C THR A 173 3.23 -10.01 20.78
N ILE A 174 2.77 -8.84 20.32
CA ILE A 174 1.48 -8.29 20.76
C ILE A 174 0.39 -8.98 19.96
N LEU A 175 -0.31 -9.90 20.59
CA LEU A 175 -1.35 -10.73 20.01
C LEU A 175 -2.75 -10.22 20.35
N TYR A 176 -2.91 -9.55 21.49
CA TYR A 176 -4.19 -9.09 22.00
C TYR A 176 -4.20 -7.58 22.28
N ARG A 177 -5.36 -6.97 22.06
CA ARG A 177 -5.66 -5.61 22.52
C ARG A 177 -7.05 -5.58 23.11
N ASP A 178 -7.17 -4.94 24.27
CA ASP A 178 -8.47 -4.66 24.86
C ASP A 178 -9.13 -3.50 24.11
N PRO A 179 -10.23 -3.74 23.37
CA PRO A 179 -10.88 -2.69 22.59
C PRO A 179 -11.52 -1.61 23.48
N VAL A 180 -11.86 -1.91 24.74
CA VAL A 180 -12.43 -0.95 25.67
C VAL A 180 -11.36 0.01 26.16
N ASP A 181 -10.21 -0.51 26.59
CA ASP A 181 -9.05 0.33 26.95
C ASP A 181 -8.61 1.21 25.77
N GLN A 182 -8.53 0.63 24.57
CA GLN A 182 -8.16 1.37 23.37
C GLN A 182 -9.17 2.48 23.04
N ARG A 183 -10.47 2.18 23.11
CA ARG A 183 -11.56 3.17 22.98
C ARG A 183 -11.39 4.31 23.98
N ASP A 184 -11.21 4.00 25.26
CA ASP A 184 -11.14 4.98 26.33
C ASP A 184 -9.95 5.92 26.19
N LYS A 185 -8.79 5.37 25.79
CA LYS A 185 -7.60 6.14 25.44
C LYS A 185 -7.84 7.12 24.29
N PHE A 186 -8.48 6.68 23.20
CA PHE A 186 -8.80 7.55 22.06
C PHE A 186 -9.85 8.60 22.41
N VAL A 187 -10.90 8.23 23.15
CA VAL A 187 -11.92 9.18 23.63
C VAL A 187 -11.29 10.25 24.51
N ALA A 188 -10.41 9.85 25.43
CA ALA A 188 -9.67 10.79 26.28
C ALA A 188 -8.78 11.74 25.47
N ALA A 189 -8.10 11.23 24.43
CA ALA A 189 -7.24 12.04 23.56
C ALA A 189 -8.04 13.01 22.66
N LEU A 190 -9.22 12.62 22.20
CA LEU A 190 -10.10 13.47 21.37
C LEU A 190 -10.85 14.53 22.19
N GLY A 191 -11.12 14.25 23.47
CA GLY A 191 -11.86 15.14 24.36
C GLY A 191 -13.19 15.62 23.74
N PRO A 192 -13.43 16.95 23.63
CA PRO A 192 -14.70 17.48 23.14
C PRO A 192 -14.95 17.19 21.65
N HIS A 193 -13.90 16.89 20.88
CA HIS A 193 -13.97 16.57 19.46
C HIS A 193 -14.37 15.11 19.18
N SER A 194 -14.54 14.28 20.20
CA SER A 194 -14.89 12.87 20.00
C SER A 194 -16.29 12.71 19.41
N GLY A 195 -16.34 12.08 18.24
CA GLY A 195 -17.53 11.53 17.58
C GLY A 195 -17.75 10.04 17.87
N GLY A 196 -16.89 9.44 18.71
CA GLY A 196 -16.91 8.02 19.05
C GLY A 196 -15.73 7.24 18.46
N VAL A 197 -15.54 6.03 18.99
CA VAL A 197 -14.51 5.09 18.53
C VAL A 197 -15.21 3.76 18.26
N THR A 198 -15.04 3.23 17.06
CA THR A 198 -15.73 2.01 16.60
C THR A 198 -14.77 1.04 15.93
N LEU A 199 -15.20 -0.21 15.77
CA LEU A 199 -14.43 -1.21 15.03
C LEU A 199 -14.43 -0.89 13.54
N TRP A 200 -13.26 -0.88 12.92
CA TRP A 200 -13.12 -0.78 11.47
C TRP A 200 -13.67 -2.04 10.83
N ALA A 201 -14.67 -1.95 9.96
CA ALA A 201 -15.28 -3.15 9.37
C ALA A 201 -14.33 -3.96 8.46
N LEU A 202 -13.34 -3.31 7.85
CA LEU A 202 -12.52 -3.90 6.78
C LEU A 202 -11.78 -5.18 7.21
N PRO A 203 -11.01 -5.21 8.34
CA PRO A 203 -10.35 -6.43 8.79
C PRO A 203 -11.26 -7.64 8.91
N TRP A 204 -12.39 -7.49 9.61
CA TRP A 204 -13.37 -8.56 9.77
C TRP A 204 -14.02 -8.98 8.43
N GLN A 205 -14.31 -8.03 7.54
CA GLN A 205 -14.89 -8.32 6.22
C GLN A 205 -13.94 -9.15 5.36
N VAL A 206 -12.65 -8.81 5.34
CA VAL A 206 -11.62 -9.55 4.59
C VAL A 206 -11.53 -10.99 5.12
N ASP A 207 -11.46 -11.17 6.44
CA ASP A 207 -11.41 -12.50 7.03
C ASP A 207 -12.67 -13.32 6.69
N ARG A 208 -13.86 -12.72 6.79
CA ARG A 208 -15.11 -13.39 6.41
C ARG A 208 -15.07 -13.85 4.95
N LEU A 209 -14.67 -12.97 4.03
CA LEU A 209 -14.62 -13.27 2.59
C LEU A 209 -13.60 -14.38 2.26
N LEU A 210 -12.48 -14.46 2.99
CA LEU A 210 -11.52 -15.56 2.84
C LEU A 210 -12.11 -16.94 3.17
N PHE A 211 -13.14 -17.02 4.02
CA PHE A 211 -13.82 -18.27 4.35
C PHE A 211 -15.10 -18.52 3.53
N SER A 212 -15.73 -17.45 3.02
CA SER A 212 -17.06 -17.55 2.42
C SER A 212 -17.11 -17.32 0.91
N ASN A 213 -16.05 -16.80 0.29
CA ASN A 213 -16.05 -16.41 -1.12
C ASN A 213 -14.86 -17.00 -1.90
N PRO A 214 -15.07 -18.07 -2.69
CA PRO A 214 -14.00 -18.70 -3.48
C PRO A 214 -13.33 -17.76 -4.48
N GLN A 215 -14.08 -16.85 -5.13
CA GLN A 215 -13.49 -15.88 -6.06
C GLN A 215 -12.56 -14.90 -5.34
N PHE A 216 -12.92 -14.48 -4.12
CA PHE A 216 -12.07 -13.63 -3.28
C PHE A 216 -10.77 -14.33 -2.87
N VAL A 217 -10.85 -15.63 -2.52
CA VAL A 217 -9.67 -16.46 -2.23
C VAL A 217 -8.78 -16.56 -3.46
N GLN A 218 -9.35 -16.83 -4.64
CA GLN A 218 -8.60 -16.92 -5.89
C GLN A 218 -7.92 -15.59 -6.24
N ALA A 219 -8.63 -14.47 -6.09
CA ALA A 219 -8.07 -13.14 -6.31
C ALA A 219 -6.92 -12.83 -5.33
N THR A 220 -7.04 -13.25 -4.06
CA THR A 220 -5.98 -13.11 -3.06
C THR A 220 -4.74 -13.91 -3.45
N GLN A 221 -4.93 -15.19 -3.81
CA GLN A 221 -3.85 -16.08 -4.26
C GLN A 221 -3.14 -15.55 -5.51
N GLN A 222 -3.89 -15.01 -6.47
CA GLN A 222 -3.32 -14.43 -7.68
C GLN A 222 -2.36 -13.29 -7.35
N SER A 223 -2.74 -12.40 -6.43
CA SER A 223 -1.88 -11.27 -6.03
C SER A 223 -0.58 -11.71 -5.33
N LEU A 224 -0.51 -12.97 -4.91
CA LEU A 224 0.62 -13.61 -4.23
C LEU A 224 1.30 -14.68 -5.08
N MET A 225 0.97 -14.83 -6.36
CA MET A 225 1.41 -15.99 -7.16
C MET A 225 2.93 -16.17 -7.24
N PHE A 226 3.70 -15.08 -7.16
CA PHE A 226 5.17 -15.14 -7.16
C PHE A 226 5.79 -15.53 -5.81
N PHE A 227 4.97 -15.61 -4.76
CA PHE A 227 5.31 -16.06 -3.43
C PHE A 227 4.78 -17.48 -3.15
N ASP A 228 4.44 -18.24 -4.20
CA ASP A 228 4.17 -19.67 -4.08
C ASP A 228 5.38 -20.38 -3.44
N PRO A 229 5.19 -21.26 -2.43
CA PRO A 229 6.28 -21.99 -1.78
C PRO A 229 7.19 -22.83 -2.70
N LYS A 230 6.76 -23.12 -3.93
CA LYS A 230 7.57 -23.77 -4.97
C LYS A 230 8.57 -22.82 -5.62
N LEU A 231 8.33 -21.51 -5.54
CA LEU A 231 9.25 -20.46 -5.97
C LEU A 231 10.20 -20.07 -4.81
N PRO A 232 11.42 -19.62 -5.10
CA PRO A 232 12.39 -19.28 -4.06
C PRO A 232 12.06 -17.99 -3.29
N LEU A 233 11.25 -17.11 -3.87
CA LEU A 233 11.08 -15.73 -3.41
C LEU A 233 10.52 -15.59 -1.99
N VAL A 234 9.55 -16.43 -1.63
CA VAL A 234 8.85 -16.30 -0.33
C VAL A 234 9.78 -16.48 0.87
N TYR A 235 10.79 -17.34 0.76
CA TYR A 235 11.73 -17.60 1.85
C TYR A 235 12.73 -16.44 2.02
N ALA A 236 13.27 -15.94 0.91
CA ALA A 236 14.15 -14.78 0.91
C ALA A 236 13.43 -13.55 1.49
N ARG A 237 12.17 -13.35 1.09
CA ARG A 237 11.35 -12.25 1.61
C ARG A 237 11.05 -12.39 3.09
N ILE A 238 10.73 -13.58 3.58
CA ILE A 238 10.53 -13.81 5.02
C ILE A 238 11.81 -13.52 5.81
N LYS A 239 12.97 -13.95 5.31
CA LYS A 239 14.27 -13.64 5.93
C LYS A 239 14.53 -12.14 6.01
N GLN A 240 14.32 -11.43 4.91
CA GLN A 240 14.40 -9.96 4.90
C GLN A 240 13.50 -9.35 5.96
N LEU A 241 12.22 -9.74 6.00
CA LEU A 241 11.23 -9.18 6.93
C LEU A 241 11.54 -9.51 8.40
N ARG A 242 12.33 -10.56 8.68
CA ARG A 242 12.84 -10.90 10.01
C ARG A 242 14.13 -10.15 10.38
N GLY A 243 14.72 -9.40 9.45
CA GLY A 243 16.03 -8.76 9.64
C GLY A 243 17.22 -9.70 9.45
N GLU A 244 17.01 -10.90 8.91
CA GLU A 244 18.06 -11.86 8.52
C GLU A 244 18.68 -11.44 7.17
N TYR A 245 19.19 -10.21 7.12
CA TYR A 245 19.61 -9.55 5.88
C TYR A 245 20.76 -10.27 5.16
N PRO A 246 21.83 -10.76 5.82
CA PRO A 246 22.90 -11.49 5.13
C PRO A 246 22.37 -12.72 4.37
N GLU A 247 21.49 -13.49 5.00
CA GLU A 247 20.87 -14.68 4.43
C GLU A 247 19.88 -14.32 3.31
N ALA A 248 19.08 -13.27 3.50
CA ALA A 248 18.16 -12.77 2.48
C ALA A 248 18.93 -12.31 1.23
N ILE A 249 19.98 -11.50 1.40
CA ILE A 249 20.83 -11.02 0.31
C ILE A 249 21.45 -12.19 -0.45
N GLN A 250 21.99 -13.18 0.26
CA GLN A 250 22.57 -14.37 -0.37
C GLN A 250 21.52 -15.13 -1.20
N GLU A 251 20.30 -15.30 -0.69
CA GLU A 251 19.23 -15.96 -1.42
C GLU A 251 18.82 -15.17 -2.67
N TYR A 252 18.53 -13.89 -2.54
CA TYR A 252 18.16 -13.03 -3.68
C TYR A 252 19.22 -13.06 -4.78
N MET A 253 20.50 -12.92 -4.42
CA MET A 253 21.61 -13.03 -5.36
C MET A 253 21.70 -14.42 -5.99
N GLY A 254 21.38 -15.48 -5.23
CA GLY A 254 21.51 -16.86 -5.66
C GLY A 254 20.53 -17.30 -6.75
N PHE A 255 19.36 -16.66 -6.87
CA PHE A 255 18.37 -17.01 -7.90
C PHE A 255 18.19 -15.96 -9.00
N SER A 256 18.67 -14.72 -8.82
CA SER A 256 18.51 -13.64 -9.81
C SER A 256 19.46 -13.68 -11.01
N PHE A 257 20.33 -14.69 -11.12
CA PHE A 257 21.34 -14.78 -12.18
C PHE A 257 21.60 -16.22 -12.64
N VAL A 258 20.62 -17.11 -12.45
CA VAL A 258 20.76 -18.51 -12.85
C VAL A 258 20.35 -18.66 -14.32
N GLU A 259 21.22 -19.22 -15.16
CA GLU A 259 20.96 -19.41 -16.59
C GLU A 259 19.81 -20.39 -16.86
N GLN A 260 19.64 -21.41 -16.00
CA GLN A 260 18.57 -22.40 -16.08
C GLN A 260 17.80 -22.45 -14.77
N PRO A 261 16.91 -21.48 -14.53
CA PRO A 261 16.19 -21.41 -13.28
C PRO A 261 15.18 -22.55 -13.18
N THR A 262 15.23 -23.26 -12.07
CA THR A 262 14.25 -24.29 -11.71
C THR A 262 13.42 -23.85 -10.51
N LEU A 263 12.26 -24.46 -10.33
CA LEU A 263 11.54 -24.40 -9.06
C LEU A 263 12.40 -24.98 -7.92
N ARG A 264 11.95 -24.84 -6.67
CA ARG A 264 12.67 -25.34 -5.49
C ARG A 264 12.90 -26.86 -5.48
N ASP A 265 12.14 -27.61 -6.27
CA ASP A 265 12.36 -29.06 -6.48
C ASP A 265 13.64 -29.38 -7.29
N LYS A 266 14.30 -28.36 -7.83
CA LYS A 266 15.52 -28.44 -8.67
C LYS A 266 15.35 -29.28 -9.94
N ARG A 267 14.11 -29.50 -10.39
CA ARG A 267 13.78 -30.36 -11.53
C ARG A 267 12.86 -29.65 -12.51
N THR A 268 11.87 -28.93 -12.02
CA THR A 268 10.87 -28.29 -12.86
C THR A 268 11.43 -26.96 -13.37
N PRO A 269 11.55 -26.75 -14.69
CA PRO A 269 11.98 -25.47 -15.25
C PRO A 269 11.00 -24.35 -14.88
N MET A 270 11.54 -23.17 -14.58
CA MET A 270 10.74 -21.98 -14.31
C MET A 270 10.25 -21.34 -15.61
N SER A 271 9.02 -20.82 -15.61
CA SER A 271 8.52 -20.08 -16.78
C SER A 271 9.26 -18.74 -16.93
N PRO A 272 9.42 -18.22 -18.17
CA PRO A 272 10.09 -16.92 -18.39
C PRO A 272 9.44 -15.76 -17.61
N LEU A 273 8.12 -15.76 -17.49
CA LEU A 273 7.38 -14.75 -16.72
C LEU A 273 7.70 -14.84 -15.23
N ALA A 274 7.77 -16.05 -14.67
CA ALA A 274 8.13 -16.25 -13.28
C ALA A 274 9.58 -15.84 -13.00
N GLN A 275 10.51 -16.14 -13.92
CA GLN A 275 11.90 -15.70 -13.80
C GLN A 275 12.00 -14.17 -13.83
N GLN A 276 11.35 -13.52 -14.80
CA GLN A 276 11.33 -12.06 -14.89
C GLN A 276 10.78 -11.43 -13.60
N ALA A 277 9.72 -11.99 -13.04
CA ALA A 277 9.14 -11.50 -11.80
C ALA A 277 10.11 -11.65 -10.63
N ILE A 278 10.74 -12.81 -10.49
CA ILE A 278 11.74 -13.09 -9.47
C ILE A 278 12.92 -12.12 -9.57
N ASP A 279 13.44 -11.86 -10.77
CA ASP A 279 14.54 -10.92 -10.98
C ASP A 279 14.17 -9.50 -10.55
N VAL A 280 12.95 -9.06 -10.86
CA VAL A 280 12.43 -7.74 -10.46
C VAL A 280 12.28 -7.65 -8.96
N TYR A 281 11.56 -8.60 -8.33
CA TYR A 281 11.36 -8.61 -6.88
C TYR A 281 12.69 -8.65 -6.13
N ALA A 282 13.57 -9.57 -6.50
CA ALA A 282 14.87 -9.72 -5.85
C ALA A 282 15.74 -8.50 -6.00
N THR A 283 15.77 -7.88 -7.18
CA THR A 283 16.54 -6.64 -7.39
C THR A 283 16.00 -5.51 -6.52
N TYR A 284 14.68 -5.40 -6.39
CA TYR A 284 14.04 -4.37 -5.56
C TYR A 284 14.27 -4.63 -4.07
N ASP A 285 14.07 -5.87 -3.63
CA ASP A 285 14.22 -6.30 -2.24
C ASP A 285 15.69 -6.27 -1.79
N LEU A 286 16.66 -6.55 -2.67
CA LEU A 286 18.09 -6.32 -2.41
C LEU A 286 18.36 -4.84 -2.11
N ALA A 287 17.75 -3.93 -2.87
CA ALA A 287 17.88 -2.50 -2.61
C ALA A 287 17.36 -2.13 -1.21
N LEU A 288 16.22 -2.71 -0.81
CA LEU A 288 15.64 -2.53 0.51
C LEU A 288 16.50 -3.14 1.63
N CYS A 289 17.04 -4.35 1.45
CA CYS A 289 17.95 -4.97 2.42
C CYS A 289 19.17 -4.08 2.69
N HIS A 290 19.79 -3.56 1.63
CA HIS A 290 20.92 -2.64 1.78
C HIS A 290 20.52 -1.32 2.42
N LEU A 291 19.32 -0.82 2.15
CA LEU A 291 18.82 0.39 2.78
C LEU A 291 18.59 0.20 4.28
N ASP A 292 18.06 -0.96 4.69
CA ASP A 292 17.83 -1.29 6.10
C ASP A 292 19.14 -1.59 6.85
N GLN A 293 20.20 -2.00 6.15
CA GLN A 293 21.56 -2.16 6.69
C GLN A 293 22.42 -0.89 6.63
N ASP A 294 21.82 0.28 6.39
CA ASP A 294 22.53 1.57 6.26
C ASP A 294 23.67 1.54 5.22
N ASN A 295 23.44 0.86 4.10
CA ASN A 295 24.33 0.81 2.94
C ASN A 295 23.71 1.56 1.74
N PRO A 296 23.65 2.91 1.78
CA PRO A 296 22.91 3.71 0.81
C PRO A 296 23.48 3.60 -0.60
N LYS A 297 24.80 3.40 -0.76
CA LYS A 297 25.44 3.26 -2.08
C LYS A 297 24.97 1.99 -2.80
N GLN A 298 24.89 0.87 -2.07
CA GLN A 298 24.44 -0.38 -2.65
C GLN A 298 22.93 -0.39 -2.90
N ALA A 299 22.15 0.23 -1.99
CA ALA A 299 20.72 0.46 -2.21
C ALA A 299 20.47 1.28 -3.48
N GLU A 300 21.18 2.40 -3.65
CA GLU A 300 21.11 3.25 -4.84
C GLU A 300 21.45 2.49 -6.12
N PHE A 301 22.50 1.65 -6.10
CA PHE A 301 22.87 0.80 -7.23
C PHE A 301 21.71 -0.11 -7.67
N PHE A 302 21.07 -0.82 -6.74
CA PHE A 302 19.99 -1.74 -7.06
C PHE A 302 18.69 -1.02 -7.46
N PHE A 303 18.34 0.10 -6.83
CA PHE A 303 17.21 0.91 -7.30
C PHE A 303 17.45 1.47 -8.72
N LYS A 304 18.65 1.94 -9.04
CA LYS A 304 19.01 2.34 -10.41
C LYS A 304 18.94 1.16 -11.38
N LYS A 305 19.27 -0.05 -10.93
CA LYS A 305 19.10 -1.27 -11.73
C LYS A 305 17.62 -1.54 -12.04
N ILE A 306 16.71 -1.37 -11.08
CA ILE A 306 15.25 -1.42 -11.34
C ILE A 306 14.84 -0.44 -12.44
N LEU A 307 15.33 0.81 -12.41
CA LEU A 307 15.02 1.80 -13.44
C LEU A 307 15.56 1.45 -14.83
N ARG A 308 16.61 0.60 -14.92
CA ARG A 308 17.13 0.10 -16.20
C ARG A 308 16.41 -1.15 -16.69
N LEU A 309 15.85 -1.95 -15.76
CA LEU A 309 15.11 -3.18 -16.07
C LEU A 309 13.67 -2.90 -16.51
N LEU A 310 13.00 -1.96 -15.85
CA LEU A 310 11.57 -1.75 -16.01
C LEU A 310 11.26 -0.55 -16.91
N PRO A 311 10.41 -0.72 -17.94
CA PRO A 311 9.87 0.41 -18.71
C PRO A 311 8.94 1.25 -17.85
N GLU A 312 8.44 2.34 -18.42
CA GLU A 312 7.29 3.04 -17.85
C GLU A 312 6.05 2.15 -17.88
N TYR A 313 5.21 2.22 -16.84
CA TYR A 313 3.96 1.47 -16.83
C TYR A 313 3.00 1.96 -17.93
N GLY A 314 2.35 1.02 -18.60
CA GLY A 314 1.35 1.29 -19.62
C GLY A 314 0.39 0.12 -19.79
N PRO A 315 -0.66 0.28 -20.62
CA PRO A 315 -1.63 -0.77 -20.88
C PRO A 315 -0.96 -2.09 -21.30
N GLY A 316 -1.35 -3.19 -20.66
CA GLY A 316 -0.83 -4.54 -20.96
C GLY A 316 0.54 -4.87 -20.35
N GLN A 317 1.20 -3.94 -19.65
CA GLN A 317 2.41 -4.23 -18.89
C GLN A 317 2.07 -4.96 -17.57
N PRO A 318 2.92 -5.89 -17.10
CA PRO A 318 2.70 -6.55 -15.82
C PRO A 318 2.82 -5.52 -14.68
N PHE A 319 2.02 -5.71 -13.62
CA PHE A 319 2.00 -4.80 -12.46
C PHE A 319 3.37 -4.59 -11.81
N LEU A 320 4.28 -5.56 -11.97
CA LEU A 320 5.67 -5.51 -11.50
C LEU A 320 6.44 -4.29 -12.02
N THR A 321 6.07 -3.76 -13.19
CA THR A 321 6.67 -2.53 -13.74
C THR A 321 6.47 -1.32 -12.82
N MET A 322 5.45 -1.34 -11.95
CA MET A 322 5.19 -0.27 -10.97
C MET A 322 6.23 -0.20 -9.85
N PHE A 323 7.10 -1.22 -9.67
CA PHE A 323 8.28 -1.09 -8.81
C PHE A 323 9.22 0.04 -9.26
N ARG A 324 9.11 0.49 -10.51
CA ARG A 324 9.80 1.69 -11.01
C ARG A 324 9.47 2.93 -10.18
N TRP A 325 8.20 3.15 -9.83
CA TRP A 325 7.79 4.29 -9.03
C TRP A 325 8.34 4.21 -7.60
N GLY A 326 8.37 3.01 -7.01
CA GLY A 326 8.98 2.79 -5.70
C GLY A 326 10.48 3.02 -5.70
N ALA A 327 11.17 2.61 -6.76
CA ALA A 327 12.60 2.87 -6.93
C ALA A 327 12.88 4.36 -7.09
N GLN A 328 12.07 5.10 -7.85
CA GLN A 328 12.17 6.56 -7.96
C GLN A 328 11.98 7.25 -6.61
N ALA A 329 10.92 6.91 -5.86
CA ALA A 329 10.65 7.49 -4.55
C ALA A 329 11.76 7.20 -3.53
N ASN A 330 12.31 5.98 -3.53
CA ASN A 330 13.43 5.61 -2.67
C ASN A 330 14.75 6.29 -3.08
N LEU A 331 15.02 6.44 -4.37
CA LEU A 331 16.19 7.20 -4.87
C LEU A 331 16.09 8.69 -4.53
N ALA A 332 14.88 9.27 -4.58
CA ALA A 332 14.64 10.63 -4.15
C ALA A 332 14.99 10.82 -2.66
N ARG A 333 14.50 9.91 -1.82
CA ARG A 333 14.79 9.86 -0.38
C ARG A 333 16.29 9.73 -0.08
N LEU A 334 16.98 8.84 -0.79
CA LEU A 334 18.42 8.66 -0.66
C LEU A 334 19.17 9.93 -1.07
N SER A 335 18.80 10.54 -2.19
CA SER A 335 19.42 11.77 -2.68
C SER A 335 19.22 12.93 -1.70
N GLU A 336 18.02 13.04 -1.12
CA GLU A 336 17.70 14.03 -0.10
C GLU A 336 18.56 13.82 1.17
N ALA A 337 18.66 12.59 1.66
CA ALA A 337 19.48 12.25 2.84
C ALA A 337 20.98 12.48 2.61
N GLN A 338 21.45 12.32 1.36
CA GLN A 338 22.84 12.59 0.96
C GLN A 338 23.13 14.09 0.71
N GLY A 339 22.14 14.98 0.90
CA GLY A 339 22.32 16.42 0.67
C GLY A 339 22.38 16.80 -0.82
N ASN A 340 21.76 16.01 -1.70
CA ASN A 340 21.61 16.30 -3.12
C ASN A 340 20.15 16.66 -3.48
N PRO A 341 19.70 17.89 -3.14
CA PRO A 341 18.31 18.31 -3.34
C PRO A 341 17.92 18.34 -4.81
N SER A 342 18.83 18.73 -5.72
CA SER A 342 18.56 18.74 -7.16
C SER A 342 18.19 17.35 -7.67
N LEU A 343 18.97 16.32 -7.32
CA LEU A 343 18.67 14.97 -7.76
C LEU A 343 17.41 14.40 -7.08
N ALA A 344 17.20 14.74 -5.80
CA ALA A 344 15.99 14.36 -5.08
C ALA A 344 14.72 14.92 -5.74
N ILE A 345 14.71 16.21 -6.10
CA ILE A 345 13.61 16.86 -6.82
C ILE A 345 13.38 16.16 -8.16
N ALA A 346 14.44 15.83 -8.91
CA ALA A 346 14.33 15.13 -10.19
C ALA A 346 13.57 13.79 -10.08
N PHE A 347 13.87 13.01 -9.03
CA PHE A 347 13.21 11.73 -8.77
C PHE A 347 11.80 11.89 -8.20
N TYR A 348 11.57 12.81 -7.25
CA TYR A 348 10.23 13.05 -6.70
C TYR A 348 9.24 13.58 -7.75
N ALA A 349 9.73 14.32 -8.76
CA ALA A 349 8.90 14.86 -9.83
C ALA A 349 8.53 13.84 -10.91
N GLN A 350 9.03 12.60 -10.84
CA GLN A 350 8.68 11.56 -11.80
C GLN A 350 7.18 11.22 -11.76
N ARG A 351 6.67 10.75 -12.89
CA ARG A 351 5.26 10.35 -13.01
C ARG A 351 5.00 9.11 -12.17
N ASP A 352 3.92 9.16 -11.40
CA ASP A 352 3.37 8.08 -10.59
C ASP A 352 1.84 8.22 -10.68
N LEU A 353 1.14 7.12 -10.95
CA LEU A 353 -0.32 7.13 -11.14
C LEU A 353 -1.09 6.95 -9.84
N THR A 354 -0.40 6.89 -8.70
CA THR A 354 -0.98 6.71 -7.39
C THR A 354 -1.02 8.01 -6.60
N THR A 355 -1.72 7.99 -5.46
CA THR A 355 -1.78 9.09 -4.50
C THR A 355 -0.40 9.43 -3.90
N GLN A 356 0.57 8.51 -3.94
CA GLN A 356 1.95 8.75 -3.51
C GLN A 356 2.62 9.90 -4.27
N ARG A 357 2.22 10.15 -5.53
CA ARG A 357 2.72 11.28 -6.33
C ARG A 357 2.53 12.62 -5.62
N HIS A 358 1.38 12.81 -4.96
CA HIS A 358 1.08 14.03 -4.23
C HIS A 358 2.12 14.29 -3.13
N GLY A 359 2.40 13.27 -2.32
CA GLY A 359 3.40 13.37 -1.26
C GLY A 359 4.82 13.55 -1.80
N ASN A 360 5.18 12.88 -2.90
CA ASN A 360 6.47 13.09 -3.56
C ASN A 360 6.63 14.55 -4.01
N LEU A 361 5.61 15.13 -4.63
CA LEU A 361 5.62 16.52 -5.07
C LEU A 361 5.66 17.51 -3.90
N VAL A 362 4.99 17.22 -2.77
CA VAL A 362 5.12 18.02 -1.54
C VAL A 362 6.58 18.04 -1.08
N ARG A 363 7.27 16.90 -1.04
CA ARG A 363 8.71 16.86 -0.69
C ARG A 363 9.59 17.61 -1.68
N ALA A 364 9.34 17.44 -2.98
CA ALA A 364 10.05 18.18 -4.03
C ALA A 364 9.90 19.70 -3.86
N ARG A 365 8.67 20.16 -3.59
CA ARG A 365 8.36 21.57 -3.33
C ARG A 365 9.14 22.08 -2.12
N GLU A 366 9.13 21.37 -0.99
CA GLU A 366 9.88 21.78 0.20
C GLU A 366 11.39 21.87 -0.07
N LEU A 367 11.95 20.95 -0.87
CA LEU A 367 13.37 21.03 -1.26
C LEU A 367 13.66 22.22 -2.15
N ALA A 368 12.78 22.52 -3.11
CA ALA A 368 12.93 23.70 -3.97
C ALA A 368 12.84 25.01 -3.18
N TRP A 369 11.99 25.09 -2.15
CA TRP A 369 11.88 26.28 -1.30
C TRP A 369 13.11 26.53 -0.40
N ARG A 370 13.92 25.51 -0.13
CA ARG A 370 15.18 25.69 0.61
C ARG A 370 16.24 26.45 -0.19
N ASP A 371 16.21 26.33 -1.51
CA ASP A 371 17.04 27.11 -2.43
C ASP A 371 16.24 27.48 -3.70
N PRO A 372 15.40 28.53 -3.63
CA PRO A 372 14.53 28.91 -4.74
C PRO A 372 15.29 29.41 -5.98
N MET A 373 16.58 29.72 -5.84
CA MET A 373 17.44 30.23 -6.91
C MET A 373 18.29 29.11 -7.55
N ALA A 374 18.22 27.88 -7.02
CA ALA A 374 18.86 26.73 -7.62
C ALA A 374 18.39 26.52 -9.06
N PRO A 375 19.28 26.10 -9.97
CA PRO A 375 18.87 25.74 -11.32
C PRO A 375 17.87 24.56 -11.29
N PRO A 376 16.95 24.48 -12.27
CA PRO A 376 16.10 23.32 -12.42
C PRO A 376 16.92 22.02 -12.48
N PRO A 377 16.42 20.93 -11.89
CA PRO A 377 17.15 19.68 -11.90
C PRO A 377 17.31 19.14 -13.32
N ALA A 378 18.45 18.51 -13.58
CA ALA A 378 18.68 17.82 -14.84
C ALA A 378 17.62 16.73 -15.06
N SER A 379 17.24 16.52 -16.32
CA SER A 379 16.33 15.43 -16.67
C SER A 379 16.96 14.08 -16.38
N LEU A 380 16.16 13.17 -15.83
CA LEU A 380 16.60 11.79 -15.63
C LEU A 380 16.63 11.04 -16.98
N PRO A 381 17.46 9.99 -17.11
CA PRO A 381 17.45 9.14 -18.29
C PRO A 381 16.03 8.60 -18.57
N PRO A 382 15.63 8.55 -19.86
CA PRO A 382 14.32 8.03 -20.21
C PRO A 382 14.18 6.55 -19.80
N PRO A 383 12.96 6.08 -19.53
CA PRO A 383 12.70 4.66 -19.30
C PRO A 383 13.14 3.83 -20.52
N PRO A 384 13.57 2.57 -20.31
CA PRO A 384 13.82 1.66 -21.41
C PRO A 384 12.52 1.43 -22.20
N THR A 385 12.64 1.41 -23.53
CA THR A 385 11.56 1.00 -24.43
C THR A 385 11.57 -0.52 -24.54
N LEU A 386 10.48 -1.18 -24.14
CA LEU A 386 10.30 -2.58 -24.52
C LEU A 386 9.96 -2.69 -26.01
N PRO A 387 10.36 -3.78 -26.68
CA PRO A 387 9.79 -4.14 -27.97
C PRO A 387 8.26 -4.19 -27.84
N ALA A 388 7.54 -3.67 -28.84
CA ALA A 388 6.09 -3.80 -28.87
C ALA A 388 5.74 -5.30 -28.70
N PRO A 389 4.78 -5.65 -27.81
CA PRO A 389 4.34 -7.04 -27.72
C PRO A 389 3.93 -7.48 -29.12
N ALA A 390 4.47 -8.61 -29.57
CA ALA A 390 4.10 -9.19 -30.86
C ALA A 390 2.56 -9.25 -30.89
N ALA A 391 1.96 -8.64 -31.92
CA ALA A 391 0.51 -8.63 -32.07
C ALA A 391 0.02 -10.06 -31.89
N VAL A 392 -0.78 -10.29 -30.85
CA VAL A 392 -1.47 -11.56 -30.69
C VAL A 392 -2.36 -11.66 -31.91
N THR A 393 -1.96 -12.48 -32.88
CA THR A 393 -2.82 -12.83 -34.01
C THR A 393 -4.11 -13.35 -33.39
N PRO A 394 -5.27 -12.74 -33.69
CA PRO A 394 -6.53 -13.23 -33.17
C PRO A 394 -6.62 -14.70 -33.55
N THR A 395 -6.74 -15.55 -32.54
CA THR A 395 -7.02 -16.97 -32.74
C THR A 395 -8.25 -17.04 -33.66
N PRO A 396 -8.19 -17.80 -34.78
CA PRO A 396 -9.35 -17.96 -35.64
C PRO A 396 -10.53 -18.39 -34.78
N ALA A 397 -11.66 -17.72 -34.94
CA ALA A 397 -12.89 -18.05 -34.25
C ALA A 397 -13.16 -19.57 -34.38
N PRO A 398 -13.61 -20.25 -33.31
CA PRO A 398 -13.96 -21.64 -33.40
C PRO A 398 -15.01 -21.81 -34.50
N ILE A 399 -14.73 -22.73 -35.43
CA ILE A 399 -15.62 -23.13 -36.51
C ILE A 399 -16.95 -23.52 -35.88
N ALA A 400 -18.02 -22.81 -36.24
CA ALA A 400 -19.37 -23.12 -35.80
C ALA A 400 -19.75 -24.54 -36.26
N PRO A 401 -20.32 -25.39 -35.39
CA PRO A 401 -20.86 -26.67 -35.83
C PRO A 401 -22.09 -26.42 -36.71
N GLU A 402 -22.01 -26.88 -37.96
CA GLU A 402 -23.17 -27.03 -38.83
C GLU A 402 -24.15 -28.03 -38.24
N GLY A 403 -25.41 -27.62 -38.16
CA GLY A 403 -26.55 -28.52 -38.11
C GLY A 403 -27.06 -28.87 -36.71
N LEU A 404 -28.04 -28.11 -36.24
CA LEU A 404 -29.28 -28.64 -35.68
C LEU A 404 -30.30 -27.50 -35.57
N ALA A 405 -31.26 -27.51 -36.49
CA ALA A 405 -32.43 -26.66 -36.41
C ALA A 405 -33.29 -27.10 -35.22
N ALA A 406 -33.54 -26.19 -34.29
CA ALA A 406 -34.64 -26.32 -33.34
C ALA A 406 -35.31 -24.96 -33.12
N LYS A 407 -36.64 -25.04 -33.18
CA LYS A 407 -37.68 -24.01 -33.15
C LYS A 407 -37.52 -22.97 -32.05
N GLY A 408 -38.10 -21.80 -32.32
CA GLY A 408 -37.94 -20.60 -31.52
C GLY A 408 -38.72 -20.60 -30.22
N GLU A 409 -38.20 -19.80 -29.30
CA GLU A 409 -38.89 -19.09 -28.23
C GLU A 409 -37.95 -17.94 -27.85
N SER A 410 -38.45 -16.71 -27.96
CA SER A 410 -37.73 -15.51 -27.53
C SER A 410 -37.78 -15.40 -26.00
N PRO A 411 -36.67 -15.09 -25.32
CA PRO A 411 -36.72 -14.41 -24.04
C PRO A 411 -36.21 -12.97 -24.19
N GLU A 412 -37.11 -12.04 -23.92
CA GLU A 412 -36.78 -10.70 -23.46
C GLU A 412 -35.91 -10.78 -22.19
N GLY A 413 -34.97 -9.85 -22.05
CA GLY A 413 -34.23 -9.63 -20.81
C GLY A 413 -32.71 -9.66 -21.00
N GLU A 414 -32.13 -8.51 -21.34
CA GLU A 414 -30.69 -8.29 -21.14
C GLU A 414 -30.35 -8.48 -19.65
N PRO A 415 -29.33 -9.27 -19.29
CA PRO A 415 -28.86 -9.30 -17.91
C PRO A 415 -28.09 -8.01 -17.62
N GLU A 416 -28.66 -7.22 -16.72
CA GLU A 416 -28.03 -6.06 -16.09
C GLU A 416 -26.64 -6.45 -15.54
N VAL A 417 -25.59 -5.84 -16.09
CA VAL A 417 -24.21 -5.97 -15.60
C VAL A 417 -24.16 -5.32 -14.22
N ARG A 418 -24.25 -6.12 -13.16
CA ARG A 418 -24.05 -5.66 -11.78
C ARG A 418 -22.64 -5.10 -11.63
N ASP A 419 -22.58 -3.85 -11.18
CA ASP A 419 -21.37 -3.19 -10.73
C ASP A 419 -20.87 -3.91 -9.44
N PRO A 420 -19.65 -4.48 -9.44
CA PRO A 420 -19.08 -5.13 -8.26
C PRO A 420 -18.87 -4.18 -7.06
N THR A 421 -19.11 -2.87 -7.20
CA THR A 421 -19.07 -1.90 -6.09
C THR A 421 -20.35 -1.84 -5.25
N GLU A 422 -21.47 -2.45 -5.67
CA GLU A 422 -22.72 -2.42 -4.88
C GLU A 422 -22.64 -3.26 -3.60
N ASP A 423 -21.90 -4.37 -3.59
CA ASP A 423 -21.76 -5.23 -2.41
C ASP A 423 -20.95 -4.57 -1.28
N PHE A 424 -20.17 -3.53 -1.59
CA PHE A 424 -19.37 -2.79 -0.61
C PHE A 424 -20.11 -1.58 0.01
N ARG A 425 -21.26 -1.17 -0.56
CA ARG A 425 -21.99 0.06 -0.16
C ARG A 425 -23.11 -0.15 0.86
N ARG A 426 -23.36 -1.37 1.33
CA ARG A 426 -24.42 -1.61 2.33
C ARG A 426 -23.83 -1.71 3.74
N PRO A 427 -24.03 -0.71 4.61
CA PRO A 427 -23.98 -0.95 6.04
C PRO A 427 -25.17 -1.85 6.38
N ASN A 428 -24.91 -3.01 6.97
CA ASN A 428 -25.97 -3.77 7.64
C ASN A 428 -26.44 -2.93 8.83
N GLU A 429 -27.58 -2.25 8.67
CA GLU A 429 -28.38 -1.81 9.80
C GLU A 429 -28.85 -3.03 10.59
N LYS A 430 -28.77 -2.90 11.91
CA LYS A 430 -29.03 -3.89 12.97
C LYS A 430 -27.83 -4.80 13.26
N TRP A 431 -26.99 -4.37 14.20
CA TRP A 431 -26.73 -5.04 15.49
C TRP A 431 -26.27 -4.00 16.51
#